data_AF-A0A523QWN5-F1
#
_entry.id   AF-A0A523QWN5-F1
#
_cell.length_a   1.000
_cell.length_b   1.000
_cell.length_c   1.000
_cell.angle_alpha   90.00
_cell.angle_beta   90.00
_cell.angle_gamma   90.00
#
_symmetry.space_group_name_H-M   'P 1'
#
loop_
_entity.id
_entity.type
_entity.pdbx_description
1 polymer ?
#
loop_
_entity_poly.entity_id
_entity_poly.type
_entity_poly.pdbx_seq_one_letter_code
_entity_poly.pdbx_strand_id
1 'polypeptide(L)'
;MVTRIIKIFLLTLPVFLYGTLSAQLQENAYCPMFQNDAFHTGRSSCVGPEVPEVKWSRSLGTSFEMSSPIIGDDATIYIGVR
;
A
#
# COMPACT_ATOMS: atom_id res chain seq x y z
N MET A 1 -5.02 9.67 44.44
CA MET A 1 -4.47 10.31 43.22
C MET A 1 -3.67 9.32 42.36
N VAL A 2 -2.88 8.42 42.97
CA VAL A 2 -2.05 7.40 42.30
C VAL A 2 -2.83 6.35 41.49
N THR A 3 -4.00 5.93 41.97
CA THR A 3 -4.85 4.91 41.33
C THR A 3 -5.50 5.35 40.01
N ARG A 4 -5.59 6.65 39.75
CA ARG A 4 -6.12 7.20 38.48
C ARG A 4 -5.07 7.17 37.37
N ILE A 5 -3.79 7.35 37.72
CA ILE A 5 -2.65 7.34 36.77
C ILE A 5 -2.35 5.90 36.31
N ILE A 6 -2.43 4.92 37.21
CA ILE A 6 -2.22 3.50 36.90
C ILE A 6 -3.29 2.96 35.93
N LYS A 7 -4.56 3.40 36.09
CA LYS A 7 -5.65 3.02 35.16
C LYS A 7 -5.47 3.60 33.76
N ILE A 8 -4.93 4.80 33.63
CA ILE A 8 -4.64 5.43 32.33
C ILE A 8 -3.53 4.66 31.60
N PHE A 9 -2.47 4.27 32.33
CA PHE A 9 -1.38 3.47 31.77
C PHE A 9 -1.82 2.06 31.32
N LEU A 10 -2.74 1.44 32.06
CA LEU A 10 -3.33 0.12 31.72
C LEU A 10 -4.30 0.16 30.53
N LEU A 11 -4.86 1.33 30.19
CA LEU A 11 -5.76 1.52 29.04
C LEU A 11 -5.02 1.83 27.73
N THR A 12 -3.81 2.39 27.80
CA THR A 12 -3.00 2.71 26.60
C THR A 12 -2.01 1.62 26.21
N LEU A 13 -1.63 0.74 27.15
CA LEU A 13 -0.72 -0.38 26.91
C LEU A 13 -1.21 -1.40 25.84
N PRO A 14 -2.52 -1.73 25.73
CA PRO A 14 -2.98 -2.65 24.70
C PRO A 14 -2.86 -2.03 23.30
N VAL A 15 -3.06 -0.72 23.17
CA VAL A 15 -3.03 0.01 21.88
C VAL A 15 -1.65 -0.06 21.22
N PHE A 16 -0.58 -0.21 22.01
CA PHE A 16 0.78 -0.43 21.51
C PHE A 16 1.10 -1.89 21.14
N LEU A 17 0.33 -2.85 21.66
CA LEU A 17 0.53 -4.30 21.45
C LEU A 17 -0.26 -4.85 20.26
N TYR A 18 -1.34 -4.18 19.85
CA TYR A 18 -1.95 -4.41 18.54
C TYR A 18 -1.07 -3.71 17.51
N GLY A 19 -0.08 -4.44 16.99
CA GLY A 19 0.90 -3.93 16.05
C GLY A 19 0.26 -3.06 14.96
N THR A 20 1.00 -2.03 14.54
CA THR A 20 0.61 -1.16 13.43
C THR A 20 0.09 -2.02 12.28
N LEU A 21 -1.21 -1.89 11.95
CA LEU A 21 -1.75 -2.43 10.71
C LEU A 21 -0.96 -1.78 9.57
N SER A 22 0.04 -2.49 9.04
CA SER A 22 0.82 -1.98 7.91
C SER A 22 -0.01 -2.16 6.64
N ALA A 23 -0.91 -1.21 6.42
CA ALA A 23 -1.57 -0.97 5.15
C ALA A 23 -0.92 0.22 4.41
N GLN A 24 0.32 0.55 4.75
CA GLN A 24 1.03 1.66 4.12
C GLN A 24 1.73 1.18 2.84
N LEU A 25 1.71 2.05 1.83
CA LEU A 25 2.47 1.84 0.60
C LEU A 25 3.96 1.73 0.95
N GLN A 26 4.69 0.82 0.32
CA GLN A 26 6.14 0.73 0.55
C GLN A 26 6.79 2.05 0.12
N GLU A 27 7.76 2.54 0.90
CA GLU A 27 8.38 3.88 0.72
C GLU A 27 8.92 4.13 -0.71
N ASN A 28 9.15 3.07 -1.49
CA ASN A 28 9.63 3.09 -2.87
C ASN A 28 8.67 2.43 -3.89
N ALA A 29 7.39 2.24 -3.57
CA ALA A 29 6.40 1.68 -4.49
C ALA A 29 5.78 2.72 -5.45
N TYR A 30 6.36 3.93 -5.47
CA TYR A 30 6.02 4.98 -6.42
C TYR A 30 6.36 4.55 -7.84
N CYS A 31 5.38 4.64 -8.74
CA CYS A 31 5.54 4.35 -10.16
C CYS A 31 5.11 5.58 -10.97
N PRO A 32 5.99 6.57 -11.24
CA PRO A 32 5.60 7.87 -11.80
C PRO A 32 5.08 7.84 -13.23
N MET A 33 5.45 6.81 -13.98
CA MET A 33 5.29 6.78 -15.43
C MET A 33 5.10 5.37 -15.96
N PHE A 34 4.72 5.27 -17.22
CA PHE A 34 4.63 4.01 -17.94
C PHE A 34 5.91 3.18 -17.76
N GLN A 35 5.76 1.93 -17.30
CA GLN A 35 6.86 1.01 -17.07
C GLN A 35 7.96 1.51 -16.10
N ASN A 36 7.60 2.42 -15.18
CA ASN A 36 8.34 2.83 -13.98
C ASN A 36 9.67 3.59 -14.16
N ASP A 37 10.33 3.49 -15.31
CA ASP A 37 11.62 4.16 -15.55
C ASP A 37 11.73 4.72 -16.97
N ALA A 38 12.74 5.56 -17.20
CA ALA A 38 12.96 6.23 -18.49
C ALA A 38 13.26 5.28 -19.66
N PHE A 39 13.71 4.06 -19.37
CA PHE A 39 13.93 3.00 -20.37
C PHE A 39 12.72 2.09 -20.53
N HIS A 40 11.63 2.34 -19.79
CA HIS A 40 10.43 1.53 -19.77
C HIS A 40 10.76 0.05 -19.54
N THR A 41 11.47 -0.31 -18.47
CA THR A 41 11.80 -1.73 -18.22
C THR A 41 10.70 -2.51 -17.50
N GLY A 42 9.75 -1.80 -16.87
CA GLY A 42 8.68 -2.40 -16.07
C GLY A 42 9.15 -2.95 -14.72
N ARG A 43 10.37 -2.61 -14.28
CA ARG A 43 10.94 -3.08 -13.00
C ARG A 43 10.64 -2.12 -11.87
N SER A 44 10.16 -2.65 -10.75
CA SER A 44 10.08 -1.92 -9.48
C SER A 44 11.34 -2.16 -8.63
N SER A 45 11.71 -1.19 -7.78
CA SER A 45 12.74 -1.34 -6.75
C SER A 45 12.25 -2.11 -5.51
N CYS A 46 10.95 -2.41 -5.43
CA CYS A 46 10.37 -3.10 -4.30
C CYS A 46 10.72 -4.60 -4.31
N VAL A 47 11.05 -5.14 -3.14
CA VAL A 47 11.14 -6.59 -2.93
C VAL A 47 9.72 -7.14 -2.89
N GLY A 48 9.41 -8.09 -3.76
CA GLY A 48 8.10 -8.75 -3.80
C GLY A 48 7.80 -9.54 -2.51
N PRO A 49 6.52 -9.83 -2.23
CA PRO A 49 6.16 -10.63 -1.07
C PRO A 49 6.69 -12.07 -1.22
N GLU A 50 7.13 -12.66 -0.10
CA GLU A 50 7.54 -14.08 -0.05
C GLU A 50 6.35 -15.00 -0.36
N VAL A 51 5.18 -14.66 0.16
CA VAL A 51 3.91 -15.35 -0.12
C VAL A 51 2.95 -14.36 -0.80
N PRO A 52 2.67 -14.53 -2.11
CA PRO A 52 1.80 -13.62 -2.84
C PRO A 52 0.32 -13.92 -2.52
N GLU A 53 -0.29 -13.08 -1.68
CA GLU A 53 -1.72 -13.12 -1.38
C GLU A 53 -2.47 -11.95 -2.03
N VAL A 54 -3.65 -12.22 -2.57
CA VAL A 54 -4.51 -11.19 -3.17
C VAL A 54 -5.20 -10.39 -2.07
N LYS A 55 -4.75 -9.15 -1.85
CA LYS A 55 -5.38 -8.24 -0.87
C LYS A 55 -6.78 -7.78 -1.28
N TRP A 56 -6.98 -7.52 -2.57
CA TRP A 56 -8.27 -7.12 -3.14
C TRP A 56 -8.29 -7.34 -4.65
N SER A 57 -9.49 -7.39 -5.22
CA SER A 57 -9.71 -7.42 -6.66
C SER A 57 -10.90 -6.53 -7.01
N ARG A 58 -10.85 -5.88 -8.17
CA ARG A 58 -11.91 -5.01 -8.67
C ARG A 58 -12.10 -5.19 -10.16
N SER A 59 -13.33 -5.48 -10.57
CA SER A 59 -13.72 -5.42 -11.98
C SER A 59 -13.96 -3.96 -12.39
N LEU A 60 -13.41 -3.55 -13.53
CA LEU A 60 -13.64 -2.23 -14.10
C LEU A 60 -14.75 -2.23 -15.18
N GLY A 61 -15.34 -3.39 -15.48
CA GLY A 61 -16.50 -3.48 -16.39
C GLY A 61 -16.20 -3.19 -17.88
N THR A 62 -14.94 -3.10 -18.28
CA THR A 62 -14.49 -2.82 -19.64
C THR A 62 -13.27 -3.67 -19.99
N SER A 63 -12.95 -3.78 -21.28
CA SER A 63 -11.78 -4.50 -21.77
C SER A 63 -10.51 -3.66 -21.64
N PHE A 64 -9.42 -4.31 -21.21
CA PHE A 64 -8.10 -3.71 -21.17
C PHE A 64 -7.39 -3.88 -22.51
N GLU A 65 -7.15 -2.79 -23.22
CA GLU A 65 -6.22 -2.77 -24.35
C GLU A 65 -4.88 -2.21 -23.86
N MET A 66 -4.07 -3.08 -23.21
CA MET A 66 -2.66 -2.81 -22.86
C MET A 66 -2.42 -1.61 -21.91
N SER A 67 -3.09 -1.60 -20.76
CA SER A 67 -2.80 -0.64 -19.68
C SER A 67 -1.70 -1.16 -18.74
N SER A 68 -0.76 -0.28 -18.37
CA SER A 68 0.13 -0.47 -17.21
C SER A 68 -0.32 0.48 -16.09
N PRO A 69 -0.93 -0.03 -15.01
CA PRO A 69 -1.30 0.80 -13.87
C PRO A 69 -0.11 1.55 -13.29
N ILE A 70 -0.33 2.77 -12.81
CA ILE A 70 0.66 3.57 -12.09
C ILE A 70 0.18 3.87 -10.67
N ILE A 71 1.12 4.16 -9.77
CA ILE A 71 0.87 4.49 -8.38
C ILE A 71 1.40 5.91 -8.16
N GLY A 72 0.49 6.84 -7.83
CA GLY A 72 0.83 8.22 -7.49
C GLY A 72 1.56 8.34 -6.15
N ASP A 73 2.11 9.53 -5.90
CA ASP A 73 2.74 9.90 -4.62
C ASP A 73 1.73 9.93 -3.46
N ASP A 74 0.45 10.11 -3.78
CA ASP A 74 -0.71 10.05 -2.90
C ASP A 74 -1.23 8.61 -2.66
N ALA A 75 -0.52 7.59 -3.16
CA ALA A 75 -0.94 6.18 -3.14
C ALA A 75 -2.21 5.86 -3.94
N THR A 76 -2.67 6.77 -4.80
CA THR A 76 -3.78 6.50 -5.74
C THR A 76 -3.29 5.64 -6.90
N ILE A 77 -4.05 4.59 -7.25
CA ILE A 77 -3.79 3.73 -8.40
C ILE A 77 -4.55 4.30 -9.60
N TYR A 78 -3.82 4.68 -10.66
CA TYR A 78 -4.40 5.17 -11.91
C TYR A 78 -4.34 4.08 -12.97
N ILE A 79 -5.47 3.86 -13.64
CA ILE A 79 -5.65 2.80 -14.64
C ILE A 79 -6.29 3.41 -15.88
N GLY A 80 -5.64 3.26 -17.03
CA GLY A 80 -6.21 3.64 -18.31
C GLY A 80 -7.22 2.59 -18.77
N VAL A 81 -8.45 3.02 -19.05
CA VAL A 81 -9.54 2.18 -19.56
C VAL A 81 -10.14 2.79 -20.81
N ARG A 82 -10.74 1.97 -21.68
CA ARG A 82 -11.54 2.40 -22.83
C ARG A 82 -13.03 2.39 -22.50
#